data_AF-A0A9D2MMK9-F1
#
_entry.id   AF-A0A9D2MMK9-F1
#
_cell.length_a   1.000
_cell.length_b   1.000
_cell.length_c   1.000
_cell.angle_alpha   90.00
_cell.angle_beta   90.00
_cell.angle_gamma   90.00
#
_symmetry.space_group_name_H-M   'P 1'
#
loop_
_entity.id
_entity.type
_entity.pdbx_description
1 polymer ?
#
loop_
_entity_poly.entity_id
_entity_poly.type
_entity_poly.pdbx_seq_one_letter_code
_entity_poly.pdbx_strand_id
1 'polypeptide(L)'
;MKRVAMLLLSLLLLTGCAPKEPTTDASAIDLGGAVAESQPEEFSNSLTPLSDQLDPEGLEAYLTTAYGLNRADWVDAVAAYAQGLQAYELAVIRLSADADAGAAEELLLDYLESRRADFTGYAPDQAALVEDALLLRQGRWLLLAICPDPEGAREAFLTRFEGEAAQPVSRPYTVERDSRGYVVFDPPNEEEMPLYDTVPVVDAYRSGDTSALSEQDKAILEVCRQVLAEEIHDGMSPAEQELAVHDWIIDHADYDQAHSSPNRSHPYGLLVEGQAICMGYANTFQLFMDLLDIPCVTVIGASSDSREDHAWNLVQLDGDWYAVDITWDDPLGYYENAPAANEANHHTYFNVTSDFLRQTDHQWDYDAVQEAEGTYWTWRHLNRSR
;
A
#
# COMPACT_ATOMS: atom_id res chain seq x y z
N MET A 1 -12.12 -23.13 83.41
CA MET A 1 -12.62 -21.80 82.96
C MET A 1 -11.99 -21.53 81.60
N LYS A 2 -12.78 -21.53 80.51
CA LYS A 2 -13.06 -20.34 79.66
C LYS A 2 -11.76 -19.72 79.08
N ARG A 3 -11.51 -19.58 77.78
CA ARG A 3 -12.35 -19.56 76.56
C ARG A 3 -11.44 -19.68 75.33
N VAL A 4 -11.93 -20.36 74.30
CA VAL A 4 -11.54 -20.18 72.89
C VAL A 4 -12.05 -18.80 72.44
N ALA A 5 -11.24 -18.01 71.74
CA ALA A 5 -11.69 -16.89 70.93
C ALA A 5 -10.76 -16.72 69.72
N MET A 6 -11.40 -16.81 68.56
CA MET A 6 -10.89 -16.81 67.20
C MET A 6 -11.13 -15.40 66.60
N LEU A 7 -10.30 -15.02 65.63
CA LEU A 7 -10.59 -14.08 64.52
C LEU A 7 -10.86 -12.59 64.82
N LEU A 8 -10.06 -11.72 64.21
CA LEU A 8 -10.45 -10.92 63.02
C LEU A 8 -9.28 -10.04 62.58
N LEU A 9 -8.58 -10.47 61.54
CA LEU A 9 -7.72 -9.59 60.74
C LEU A 9 -8.65 -8.87 59.77
N SER A 10 -8.86 -7.56 59.98
CA SER A 10 -9.63 -6.69 59.12
C SER A 10 -8.89 -6.53 57.78
N LEU A 11 -9.34 -7.30 56.78
CA LEU A 11 -9.03 -7.06 55.38
C LEU A 11 -9.70 -5.73 54.98
N LEU A 12 -8.92 -4.65 54.92
CA LEU A 12 -9.33 -3.42 54.25
C LEU A 12 -9.47 -3.74 52.76
N LEU A 13 -10.71 -3.99 52.33
CA LEU A 13 -11.11 -3.92 50.93
C LEU A 13 -10.92 -2.47 50.49
N LEU A 14 -9.76 -2.15 49.91
CA LEU A 14 -9.62 -1.03 49.00
C LEU A 14 -10.49 -1.37 47.78
N THR A 15 -11.75 -0.94 47.82
CA THR A 15 -12.56 -0.79 46.60
C THR A 15 -11.90 0.30 45.77
N GLY A 16 -10.91 -0.09 44.95
CA GLY A 16 -10.53 0.73 43.81
C GLY A 16 -11.77 0.85 42.96
N CYS A 17 -12.35 2.05 42.88
CA CYS A 17 -13.32 2.35 41.85
C CYS A 17 -12.63 2.06 40.51
N ALA A 18 -13.05 1.01 39.82
CA ALA A 18 -12.76 0.91 38.40
C ALA A 18 -13.24 2.22 37.75
N PRO A 19 -12.47 2.80 36.81
CA PRO A 19 -12.93 3.98 36.09
C PRO A 19 -14.33 3.70 35.53
N LYS A 20 -15.28 4.59 35.81
CA LYS A 20 -16.66 4.42 35.38
C LYS A 20 -16.69 4.50 33.86
N GLU A 21 -17.26 3.50 33.18
CA GLU A 21 -17.36 3.53 31.71
C GLU A 21 -18.03 4.84 31.25
N PRO A 22 -17.50 5.48 30.18
CA PRO A 22 -18.13 6.66 29.61
C PRO A 22 -19.54 6.30 29.13
N THR A 23 -20.49 7.21 29.36
CA THR A 23 -21.90 6.98 29.04
C THR A 23 -22.37 7.93 27.95
N THR A 24 -23.18 7.39 27.03
CA THR A 24 -23.89 8.16 26.01
C THR A 24 -25.27 7.53 25.81
N ASP A 25 -26.26 8.35 25.45
CA ASP A 25 -27.58 7.93 24.99
C ASP A 25 -27.69 7.86 23.46
N ALA A 26 -26.63 8.26 22.74
CA ALA A 26 -26.53 8.21 21.29
C ALA A 26 -26.37 6.76 20.78
N SER A 27 -26.98 6.47 19.63
CA SER A 27 -26.71 5.25 18.86
C SER A 27 -25.44 5.39 18.01
N ALA A 28 -24.94 4.29 17.46
CA ALA A 28 -23.82 4.32 16.51
C ALA A 28 -24.10 5.26 15.33
N ILE A 29 -25.33 5.26 14.81
CA ILE A 29 -25.77 6.18 13.74
C ILE A 29 -25.70 7.65 14.18
N ASP A 30 -26.15 7.97 15.40
CA ASP A 30 -26.11 9.36 15.90
C ASP A 30 -24.69 9.88 16.09
N LEU A 31 -23.77 8.99 16.50
CA LEU A 31 -22.35 9.29 16.65
C LEU A 31 -21.66 9.42 15.28
N GLY A 32 -21.91 8.49 14.36
CA GLY A 32 -21.39 8.55 12.99
C GLY A 32 -21.89 9.79 12.25
N GLY A 33 -23.17 10.13 12.39
CA GLY A 33 -23.74 11.35 11.83
C GLY A 33 -23.05 12.62 12.35
N ALA A 34 -22.77 12.68 13.66
CA ALA A 34 -22.03 13.80 14.26
C ALA A 34 -20.63 13.97 13.65
N VAL A 35 -19.92 12.85 13.45
CA VAL A 35 -18.60 12.85 12.83
C VAL A 35 -18.71 13.28 11.37
N ALA A 36 -19.64 12.73 10.59
CA ALA A 36 -19.79 13.10 9.19
C ALA A 36 -20.15 14.59 9.01
N GLU A 37 -20.99 15.15 9.87
CA GLU A 37 -21.38 16.58 9.88
C GLU A 37 -20.22 17.52 10.24
N SER A 38 -19.17 17.02 10.91
CA SER A 38 -17.97 17.80 11.21
C SER A 38 -17.03 17.97 10.01
N GLN A 39 -17.24 17.19 8.94
CA GLN A 39 -16.35 17.13 7.78
C GLN A 39 -16.88 18.00 6.62
N PRO A 40 -16.04 18.33 5.61
CA PRO A 40 -16.50 18.98 4.39
C PRO A 40 -17.60 18.18 3.68
N GLU A 41 -18.56 18.84 3.01
CA GLU A 41 -19.68 18.16 2.32
C GLU A 41 -19.22 17.09 1.31
N GLU A 42 -18.06 17.31 0.68
CA GLU A 42 -17.45 16.37 -0.27
C GLU A 42 -17.18 15.00 0.37
N PHE A 43 -16.77 14.98 1.65
CA PHE A 43 -16.60 13.75 2.41
C PHE A 43 -17.92 13.00 2.52
N SER A 44 -18.94 13.61 3.13
CA SER A 44 -20.23 12.95 3.36
C SER A 44 -20.93 12.51 2.07
N ASN A 45 -20.82 13.29 0.99
CA ASN A 45 -21.45 13.00 -0.30
C ASN A 45 -20.80 11.82 -1.04
N SER A 46 -19.54 11.48 -0.72
CA SER A 46 -18.80 10.38 -1.33
C SER A 46 -19.03 9.02 -0.66
N LEU A 47 -19.61 9.01 0.55
CA LEU A 47 -19.76 7.80 1.35
C LEU A 47 -21.03 7.02 1.01
N THR A 48 -20.90 5.70 0.91
CA THR A 48 -22.03 4.76 0.85
C THR A 48 -22.31 4.23 2.25
N PRO A 49 -23.48 4.52 2.86
CA PRO A 49 -23.76 4.12 4.23
C PRO A 49 -24.23 2.66 4.35
N LEU A 50 -23.72 1.98 5.38
CA LEU A 50 -24.15 0.67 5.87
C LEU A 50 -24.65 0.82 7.31
N SER A 51 -25.85 0.32 7.58
CA SER A 51 -26.43 0.33 8.93
C SER A 51 -27.45 -0.78 9.10
N ASP A 52 -27.73 -1.17 10.34
CA ASP A 52 -28.80 -2.12 10.67
C ASP A 52 -30.19 -1.70 10.14
N GLN A 53 -30.39 -0.41 9.88
CA GLN A 53 -31.66 0.13 9.37
C GLN A 53 -31.76 0.11 7.84
N LEU A 54 -30.62 0.18 7.12
CA LEU A 54 -30.57 0.29 5.66
C LEU A 54 -30.18 -1.03 5.01
N ASP A 55 -29.13 -1.67 5.51
CA ASP A 55 -28.54 -2.89 4.96
C ASP A 55 -27.85 -3.70 6.07
N PRO A 56 -28.63 -4.46 6.87
CA PRO A 56 -28.08 -5.23 7.99
C PRO A 56 -27.17 -6.38 7.54
N GLU A 57 -27.50 -7.03 6.41
CA GLU A 57 -26.68 -8.12 5.86
C GLU A 57 -25.36 -7.60 5.30
N GLY A 58 -25.39 -6.47 4.59
CA GLY A 58 -24.20 -5.80 4.08
C GLY A 58 -23.31 -5.26 5.20
N LEU A 59 -23.88 -4.68 6.25
CA LEU A 59 -23.12 -4.22 7.42
C LEU A 59 -22.41 -5.40 8.11
N GLU A 60 -23.11 -6.49 8.40
CA GLU A 60 -22.50 -7.66 9.06
C GLU A 60 -21.39 -8.29 8.21
N ALA A 61 -21.63 -8.43 6.90
CA ALA A 61 -20.63 -8.92 5.96
C ALA A 61 -19.39 -8.01 5.92
N TYR A 62 -19.60 -6.69 5.85
CA TYR A 62 -18.50 -5.72 5.80
C TYR A 62 -17.66 -5.75 7.09
N LEU A 63 -18.28 -5.67 8.27
CA LEU A 63 -17.57 -5.73 9.55
C LEU A 63 -16.80 -7.05 9.72
N THR A 64 -17.34 -8.16 9.24
CA THR A 64 -16.66 -9.46 9.33
C THR A 64 -15.49 -9.56 8.36
N THR A 65 -15.69 -9.17 7.10
CA THR A 65 -14.68 -9.35 6.05
C THR A 65 -13.60 -8.28 6.08
N ALA A 66 -13.96 -7.01 6.30
CA ALA A 66 -13.01 -5.91 6.34
C ALA A 66 -12.34 -5.78 7.71
N TYR A 67 -13.12 -5.82 8.80
CA TYR A 67 -12.60 -5.56 10.15
C TYR A 67 -12.35 -6.82 10.99
N GLY A 68 -12.67 -8.02 10.49
CA GLY A 68 -12.55 -9.26 11.27
C GLY A 68 -13.50 -9.35 12.47
N LEU A 69 -14.47 -8.43 12.61
CA LEU A 69 -15.41 -8.39 13.73
C LEU A 69 -16.66 -9.20 13.42
N ASN A 70 -16.83 -10.31 14.14
CA ASN A 70 -17.99 -11.18 13.97
C ASN A 70 -19.22 -10.56 14.63
N ARG A 71 -20.41 -11.03 14.24
CA ARG A 71 -21.68 -10.52 14.77
C ARG A 71 -21.80 -10.53 16.29
N ALA A 72 -21.13 -11.47 16.98
CA ALA A 72 -21.13 -11.59 18.44
C ALA A 72 -20.27 -10.54 19.15
N ASP A 73 -19.35 -9.89 18.42
CA ASP A 73 -18.38 -8.97 18.98
C ASP A 73 -18.95 -7.56 19.18
N TRP A 74 -20.09 -7.24 18.56
CA TRP A 74 -20.71 -5.92 18.59
C TRP A 74 -22.23 -5.96 18.81
N VAL A 75 -22.78 -4.88 19.34
CA VAL A 75 -24.21 -4.74 19.68
C VAL A 75 -24.90 -3.59 18.97
N ASP A 76 -24.14 -2.62 18.45
CA ASP A 76 -24.63 -1.50 17.64
C ASP A 76 -23.49 -1.04 16.74
N ALA A 77 -23.76 -0.75 15.47
CA ALA A 77 -22.73 -0.32 14.52
C ALA A 77 -23.31 0.47 13.34
N VAL A 78 -22.48 1.35 12.79
CA VAL A 78 -22.65 1.99 11.48
C VAL A 78 -21.31 2.03 10.78
N ALA A 79 -21.29 1.82 9.48
CA ALA A 79 -20.12 2.01 8.64
C ALA A 79 -20.51 2.80 7.40
N ALA A 80 -19.58 3.53 6.81
CA ALA A 80 -19.78 4.22 5.55
C ALA A 80 -18.44 4.38 4.86
N TYR A 81 -18.35 4.03 3.59
CA TYR A 81 -17.08 4.01 2.85
C TYR A 81 -17.26 4.57 1.45
N ALA A 82 -16.21 5.19 0.92
CA ALA A 82 -16.15 5.63 -0.46
C ALA A 82 -15.82 4.46 -1.40
N GLN A 83 -16.29 4.55 -2.65
CA GLN A 83 -16.01 3.57 -3.69
C GLN A 83 -14.99 4.12 -4.69
N GLY A 84 -14.30 3.21 -5.41
CA GLY A 84 -13.27 3.59 -6.37
C GLY A 84 -11.96 3.99 -5.67
N LEU A 85 -11.24 4.95 -6.26
CA LEU A 85 -9.90 5.39 -5.81
C LEU A 85 -9.95 6.41 -4.67
N GLN A 86 -10.75 6.13 -3.66
CA GLN A 86 -10.93 7.04 -2.53
C GLN A 86 -10.93 6.27 -1.21
N ALA A 87 -10.09 6.71 -0.28
CA ALA A 87 -9.88 6.05 1.00
C ALA A 87 -10.91 6.43 2.07
N TYR A 88 -11.78 7.41 1.80
CA TYR A 88 -12.69 7.95 2.81
C TYR A 88 -13.57 6.87 3.43
N GLU A 89 -13.61 6.87 4.75
CA GLU A 89 -14.31 5.86 5.51
C GLU A 89 -14.65 6.35 6.90
N LEU A 90 -15.76 5.86 7.44
CA LEU A 90 -16.24 6.15 8.77
C LEU A 90 -16.94 4.92 9.33
N ALA A 91 -16.50 4.44 10.49
CA ALA A 91 -17.21 3.41 11.24
C ALA A 91 -17.30 3.77 12.72
N VAL A 92 -18.47 3.54 13.30
CA VAL A 92 -18.69 3.61 14.75
C VAL A 92 -19.26 2.29 15.21
N ILE A 93 -18.59 1.66 16.15
CA ILE A 93 -18.89 0.30 16.60
C ILE A 93 -18.99 0.28 18.12
N ARG A 94 -20.09 -0.24 18.63
CA ARG A 94 -20.28 -0.55 20.05
C ARG A 94 -20.05 -2.04 20.28
N LEU A 95 -18.99 -2.37 20.99
CA LEU A 95 -18.65 -3.75 21.30
C LEU A 95 -19.61 -4.39 22.30
N SER A 96 -19.84 -5.69 22.16
CA SER A 96 -20.58 -6.50 23.14
C SER A 96 -19.83 -6.56 24.46
N ALA A 97 -20.52 -6.91 25.55
CA ALA A 97 -19.92 -6.94 26.89
C ALA A 97 -18.80 -8.00 27.04
N ASP A 98 -18.84 -9.05 26.23
CA ASP A 98 -17.92 -10.18 26.29
C ASP A 98 -16.73 -10.03 25.32
N ALA A 99 -16.78 -9.10 24.37
CA ALA A 99 -15.69 -8.83 23.43
C ALA A 99 -14.44 -8.28 24.14
N ASP A 100 -13.25 -8.55 23.60
CA ASP A 100 -12.02 -7.88 24.02
C ASP A 100 -11.85 -6.59 23.22
N ALA A 101 -11.95 -5.45 23.89
CA ALA A 101 -11.85 -4.15 23.23
C ALA A 101 -10.45 -3.81 22.73
N GLY A 102 -9.40 -4.40 23.31
CA GLY A 102 -8.03 -4.26 22.81
C GLY A 102 -7.82 -5.10 21.56
N ALA A 103 -8.31 -6.35 21.54
CA ALA A 103 -8.20 -7.20 20.35
C ALA A 103 -9.01 -6.63 19.16
N ALA A 104 -10.20 -6.07 19.41
CA ALA A 104 -10.99 -5.40 18.38
C ALA A 104 -10.31 -4.13 17.84
N GLU A 105 -9.53 -3.44 18.67
CA GLU A 105 -8.70 -2.29 18.27
C GLU A 105 -7.53 -2.74 17.38
N GLU A 106 -6.84 -3.83 17.75
CA GLU A 106 -5.79 -4.45 16.94
C GLU A 106 -6.30 -4.86 15.55
N LEU A 107 -7.49 -5.48 15.45
CA LEU A 107 -8.08 -5.82 14.15
C LEU A 107 -8.34 -4.61 13.24
N LEU A 108 -8.74 -3.46 13.82
CA LEU A 108 -8.94 -2.23 13.05
C LEU A 108 -7.62 -1.57 12.65
N LEU A 109 -6.55 -1.77 13.43
CA LEU A 109 -5.21 -1.35 13.06
C LEU A 109 -4.70 -2.18 11.87
N ASP A 110 -4.82 -3.51 11.94
CA ASP A 110 -4.48 -4.41 10.84
C ASP A 110 -5.27 -4.05 9.56
N TYR A 111 -6.55 -3.69 9.70
CA TYR A 111 -7.35 -3.19 8.59
C TYR A 111 -6.79 -1.90 7.99
N LEU A 112 -6.48 -0.89 8.81
CA LEU A 112 -5.91 0.37 8.32
C LEU A 112 -4.57 0.15 7.61
N GLU A 113 -3.77 -0.83 8.05
CA GLU A 113 -2.53 -1.20 7.37
C GLU A 113 -2.79 -1.80 5.99
N SER A 114 -3.62 -2.83 5.91
CA SER A 114 -4.02 -3.42 4.62
C SER A 114 -4.65 -2.37 3.72
N ARG A 115 -5.46 -1.48 4.29
CA ARG A 115 -6.15 -0.43 3.53
C ARG A 115 -5.20 0.63 3.01
N ARG A 116 -4.13 0.95 3.75
CA ARG A 116 -3.09 1.87 3.27
C ARG A 116 -2.32 1.24 2.12
N ALA A 117 -1.94 -0.04 2.27
CA ALA A 117 -1.22 -0.81 1.26
C ALA A 117 -1.95 -0.81 -0.09
N ASP A 118 -3.30 -0.91 -0.09
CA ASP A 118 -4.12 -0.79 -1.31
C ASP A 118 -3.86 0.51 -2.11
N PHE A 119 -3.39 1.57 -1.45
CA PHE A 119 -3.14 2.88 -2.05
C PHE A 119 -1.65 3.23 -2.19
N THR A 120 -0.76 2.53 -1.49
CA THR A 120 0.67 2.78 -1.53
C THR A 120 1.18 2.66 -2.97
N GLY A 121 1.93 3.66 -3.42
CA GLY A 121 2.48 3.74 -4.78
C GLY A 121 1.54 4.20 -5.88
N TYR A 122 0.29 3.75 -5.87
CA TYR A 122 -0.71 4.10 -6.89
C TYR A 122 -1.44 5.43 -6.61
N ALA A 123 -1.86 5.67 -5.37
CA ALA A 123 -2.58 6.87 -4.96
C ALA A 123 -2.00 7.40 -3.63
N PRO A 124 -0.79 8.00 -3.65
CA PRO A 124 -0.06 8.38 -2.44
C PRO A 124 -0.82 9.37 -1.55
N ASP A 125 -1.63 10.27 -2.12
CA ASP A 125 -2.50 11.17 -1.35
C ASP A 125 -3.58 10.40 -0.56
N GLN A 126 -4.07 9.28 -1.09
CA GLN A 126 -5.02 8.41 -0.40
C GLN A 126 -4.32 7.56 0.66
N ALA A 127 -3.13 7.04 0.39
CA ALA A 127 -2.33 6.34 1.39
C ALA A 127 -2.02 7.25 2.60
N ALA A 128 -1.63 8.50 2.35
CA ALA A 128 -1.41 9.51 3.40
C ALA A 128 -2.69 9.80 4.22
N LEU A 129 -3.86 9.80 3.58
CA LEU A 129 -5.15 9.92 4.26
C LEU A 129 -5.42 8.74 5.19
N VAL A 130 -5.08 7.50 4.79
CA VAL A 130 -5.19 6.31 5.66
C VAL A 130 -4.16 6.36 6.79
N GLU A 131 -2.95 6.82 6.51
CA GLU A 131 -1.94 7.05 7.57
C GLU A 131 -2.45 8.02 8.61
N ASP A 132 -3.15 9.08 8.19
CA ASP A 132 -3.77 10.09 9.05
C ASP A 132 -5.15 9.70 9.61
N ALA A 133 -5.60 8.46 9.40
CA ALA A 133 -6.87 7.97 9.92
C ALA A 133 -6.97 8.05 11.45
N LEU A 134 -8.13 8.49 11.93
CA LEU A 134 -8.46 8.48 13.35
C LEU A 134 -9.01 7.11 13.74
N LEU A 135 -8.27 6.38 14.58
CA LEU A 135 -8.82 5.28 15.37
C LEU A 135 -8.94 5.76 16.82
N LEU A 136 -10.10 5.60 17.45
CA LEU A 136 -10.34 6.03 18.82
C LEU A 136 -11.18 5.01 19.58
N ARG A 137 -10.76 4.69 20.81
CA ARG A 137 -11.52 3.87 21.75
C ARG A 137 -12.04 4.69 22.93
N GLN A 138 -13.35 4.73 23.09
CA GLN A 138 -14.04 5.35 24.22
C GLN A 138 -14.84 4.29 24.99
N GLY A 139 -14.20 3.68 25.98
CA GLY A 139 -14.75 2.52 26.67
C GLY A 139 -14.87 1.32 25.73
N ARG A 140 -16.11 0.93 25.39
CA ARG A 140 -16.44 -0.15 24.44
C ARG A 140 -16.85 0.37 23.06
N TRP A 141 -16.72 1.67 22.83
CA TRP A 141 -16.97 2.27 21.54
C TRP A 141 -15.66 2.42 20.77
N LEU A 142 -15.68 2.04 19.51
CA LEU A 142 -14.61 2.27 18.54
C LEU A 142 -15.11 3.26 17.50
N LEU A 143 -14.25 4.21 17.13
CA LEU A 143 -14.41 5.10 15.99
C LEU A 143 -13.22 4.86 15.05
N LEU A 144 -13.49 4.53 13.81
CA LEU A 144 -12.54 4.59 12.70
C LEU A 144 -13.00 5.70 11.76
N ALA A 145 -12.11 6.62 11.40
CA ALA A 145 -12.40 7.67 10.43
C ALA A 145 -11.17 7.98 9.56
N ILE A 146 -11.23 7.60 8.29
CA ILE A 146 -10.30 8.06 7.24
C ILE A 146 -10.94 9.31 6.64
N CYS A 147 -10.57 10.50 7.12
CA CYS A 147 -11.29 11.74 6.81
C CYS A 147 -10.37 12.97 6.71
N PRO A 148 -10.82 14.06 6.05
CA PRO A 148 -10.01 15.27 5.88
C PRO A 148 -9.64 16.01 7.16
N ASP A 149 -10.48 15.96 8.20
CA ASP A 149 -10.25 16.61 9.50
C ASP A 149 -10.39 15.62 10.67
N PRO A 150 -9.33 14.84 10.98
CA PRO A 150 -9.33 13.89 12.08
C PRO A 150 -9.57 14.52 13.47
N GLU A 151 -9.09 15.73 13.72
CA GLU A 151 -9.31 16.39 15.02
C GLU A 151 -10.77 16.87 15.16
N GLY A 152 -11.37 17.38 14.08
CA GLY A 152 -12.80 17.70 14.04
C GLY A 152 -13.67 16.46 14.27
N ALA A 153 -13.33 15.34 13.63
CA ALA A 153 -14.00 14.05 13.83
C ALA A 153 -13.92 13.59 15.30
N ARG A 154 -12.73 13.69 15.89
CA ARG A 154 -12.49 13.37 17.30
C ARG A 154 -13.34 14.22 18.25
N GLU A 155 -13.37 15.54 18.06
CA GLU A 155 -14.18 16.45 18.89
C GLU A 155 -15.68 16.13 18.76
N ALA A 156 -16.17 15.96 17.53
CA ALA A 156 -17.57 15.66 17.26
C ALA A 156 -18.02 14.34 17.90
N PHE A 157 -17.14 13.33 17.92
CA PHE A 157 -17.41 12.06 18.58
C PHE A 157 -17.39 12.19 20.11
N LEU A 158 -16.33 12.77 20.68
CA LEU A 158 -16.13 12.82 22.14
C LEU A 158 -17.13 13.71 22.87
N THR A 159 -17.62 14.78 22.22
CA THR A 159 -18.64 15.67 22.79
C THR A 159 -19.98 14.98 23.03
N ARG A 160 -20.19 13.77 22.49
CA ARG A 160 -21.38 12.95 22.71
C ARG A 160 -21.29 12.05 23.95
N PHE A 161 -20.19 12.07 24.69
CA PHE A 161 -19.98 11.25 25.88
C PHE A 161 -19.89 12.10 27.15
N GLU A 162 -20.51 11.60 28.23
CA GLU A 162 -20.28 12.09 29.59
C GLU A 162 -19.26 11.17 30.30
N GLY A 163 -18.20 11.74 30.91
CA GLY A 163 -17.18 10.97 31.64
C GLY A 163 -15.77 11.53 31.50
N GLU A 164 -14.76 10.76 31.92
CA GLU A 164 -13.35 11.14 31.72
C GLU A 164 -12.97 11.15 30.22
N ALA A 165 -11.94 11.94 29.90
CA ALA A 165 -11.46 12.15 28.54
C ALA A 165 -11.00 10.84 27.89
N ALA A 166 -11.38 10.62 26.63
CA ALA A 166 -10.91 9.48 25.87
C ALA A 166 -9.39 9.44 25.85
N GLN A 167 -8.85 8.23 25.95
CA GLN A 167 -7.46 8.01 25.63
C GLN A 167 -7.35 8.10 24.10
N PRO A 168 -6.56 9.03 23.54
CA PRO A 168 -6.19 8.90 22.14
C PRO A 168 -5.53 7.53 21.99
N VAL A 169 -6.03 6.72 21.07
CA VAL A 169 -5.36 5.48 20.72
C VAL A 169 -4.00 5.90 20.15
N SER A 170 -2.93 5.42 20.78
CA SER A 170 -1.60 5.54 20.20
C SER A 170 -1.62 4.72 18.93
N ARG A 171 -1.39 5.34 17.78
CA ARG A 171 -0.98 4.57 16.61
C ARG A 171 0.26 3.76 17.02
N PRO A 172 0.38 2.46 16.69
CA PRO A 172 1.51 1.65 17.11
C PRO A 172 2.83 2.13 16.47
N TYR A 173 2.74 2.88 15.38
CA TYR A 173 3.86 3.10 14.47
C TYR A 173 4.35 4.54 14.58
N THR A 174 5.38 4.74 15.41
CA THR A 174 6.37 5.76 15.07
C THR A 174 7.26 5.17 13.99
N VAL A 175 7.15 5.68 12.78
CA VAL A 175 8.10 5.37 11.70
C VAL A 175 9.49 5.79 12.19
N GLU A 176 10.38 4.81 12.36
CA GLU A 176 11.75 5.10 12.76
C GLU A 176 12.45 5.86 11.63
N ARG A 177 13.09 6.97 11.98
CA ARG A 177 13.84 7.78 11.02
C ARG A 177 15.29 7.86 11.41
N ASP A 178 16.16 7.73 10.40
CA ASP A 178 17.59 7.84 10.58
C ASP A 178 18.03 9.30 10.84
N SER A 179 19.34 9.52 10.97
CA SER A 179 19.90 10.86 11.21
C SER A 179 19.69 11.87 10.06
N ARG A 180 19.34 11.39 8.85
CA ARG A 180 18.98 12.22 7.68
C ARG A 180 17.48 12.56 7.68
N GLY A 181 16.69 11.88 8.51
CA GLY A 181 15.23 11.99 8.55
C GLY A 181 14.54 11.03 7.59
N TYR A 182 15.28 10.10 6.96
CA TYR A 182 14.71 9.08 6.08
C TYR A 182 14.12 7.96 6.91
N VAL A 183 13.07 7.31 6.41
CA VAL A 183 12.54 6.09 7.02
C VAL A 183 13.65 5.04 7.03
N VAL A 184 13.91 4.46 8.19
CA VAL A 184 14.92 3.41 8.33
C VAL A 184 14.50 2.22 7.47
N PHE A 185 15.40 1.81 6.57
CA PHE A 185 15.21 0.60 5.80
C PHE A 185 15.49 -0.63 6.67
N ASP A 186 14.45 -1.43 6.90
CA ASP A 186 14.52 -2.78 7.44
C ASP A 186 13.89 -3.72 6.41
N PRO A 187 14.65 -4.61 5.74
CA PRO A 187 14.10 -5.44 4.67
C PRO A 187 12.96 -6.32 5.22
N PRO A 188 11.75 -6.26 4.64
CA PRO A 188 10.60 -7.05 5.10
C PRO A 188 10.84 -8.56 5.01
N ASN A 189 11.38 -9.03 3.89
CA ASN A 189 11.64 -10.45 3.61
C ASN A 189 10.38 -11.33 3.66
N GLU A 190 9.25 -10.79 3.22
CA GLU A 190 7.97 -11.50 3.08
C GLU A 190 7.89 -12.26 1.74
N GLU A 191 8.51 -11.73 0.67
CA GLU A 191 8.61 -12.37 -0.66
C GLU A 191 10.04 -12.77 -1.03
N GLU A 192 10.15 -13.81 -1.86
CA GLU A 192 11.43 -14.14 -2.50
C GLU A 192 11.70 -13.16 -3.64
N MET A 193 12.77 -12.38 -3.49
CA MET A 193 13.18 -11.30 -4.40
C MET A 193 14.48 -11.63 -5.16
N PRO A 194 14.55 -12.73 -5.96
CA PRO A 194 15.76 -13.12 -6.65
C PRO A 194 16.03 -12.23 -7.87
N LEU A 195 17.29 -11.84 -8.04
CA LEU A 195 17.76 -11.25 -9.30
C LEU A 195 17.81 -12.32 -10.39
N TYR A 196 17.30 -11.98 -11.57
CA TYR A 196 17.41 -12.83 -12.75
C TYR A 196 18.79 -12.69 -13.41
N ASP A 197 19.44 -13.82 -13.73
CA ASP A 197 20.69 -13.82 -14.49
C ASP A 197 20.40 -13.63 -15.98
N THR A 198 20.58 -12.41 -16.47
CA THR A 198 20.30 -12.03 -17.87
C THR A 198 21.33 -12.57 -18.86
N VAL A 199 22.53 -12.95 -18.38
CA VAL A 199 23.68 -13.27 -19.24
C VAL A 199 23.38 -14.34 -20.28
N PRO A 200 22.74 -15.49 -19.95
CA PRO A 200 22.46 -16.52 -20.93
C PRO A 200 21.58 -16.01 -22.09
N VAL A 201 20.52 -15.27 -21.78
CA VAL A 201 19.58 -14.73 -22.79
C VAL A 201 20.27 -13.68 -23.65
N VAL A 202 21.04 -12.78 -23.04
CA VAL A 202 21.79 -11.73 -23.75
C VAL A 202 22.86 -12.34 -24.67
N ASP A 203 23.61 -13.33 -24.20
CA ASP A 203 24.61 -14.03 -25.02
C ASP A 203 23.98 -14.77 -26.20
N ALA A 204 22.83 -15.43 -25.97
CA ALA A 204 22.07 -16.10 -27.02
C ALA A 204 21.45 -15.11 -28.03
N TYR A 205 21.02 -13.93 -27.58
CA TYR A 205 20.55 -12.84 -28.44
C TYR A 205 21.67 -12.38 -29.38
N ARG A 206 22.85 -12.07 -28.82
CA ARG A 206 24.01 -11.56 -29.56
C ARG A 206 24.63 -12.60 -30.50
N SER A 207 24.74 -13.86 -30.07
CA SER A 207 25.37 -14.92 -30.85
C SER A 207 24.44 -15.61 -31.84
N GLY A 208 23.14 -15.58 -31.58
CA GLY A 208 22.14 -16.40 -32.27
C GLY A 208 22.12 -17.87 -31.85
N ASP A 209 22.98 -18.31 -30.92
CA ASP A 209 23.03 -19.68 -30.41
C ASP A 209 22.17 -19.83 -29.16
N THR A 210 21.03 -20.51 -29.31
CA THR A 210 20.09 -20.78 -28.22
C THR A 210 20.23 -22.17 -27.62
N SER A 211 21.29 -22.92 -27.97
CA SER A 211 21.43 -24.34 -27.59
C SER A 211 21.66 -24.56 -26.09
N ALA A 212 22.23 -23.55 -25.40
CA ALA A 212 22.50 -23.58 -23.97
C ALA A 212 21.32 -23.09 -23.10
N LEU A 213 20.30 -22.49 -23.71
CA LEU A 213 19.15 -21.92 -22.98
C LEU A 213 18.19 -23.00 -22.48
N SER A 214 17.58 -22.72 -21.33
CA SER A 214 16.40 -23.46 -20.87
C SER A 214 15.20 -23.19 -21.78
N GLU A 215 14.13 -23.98 -21.65
CA GLU A 215 12.90 -23.73 -22.43
C GLU A 215 12.23 -22.40 -22.04
N GLN A 216 12.29 -22.01 -20.76
CA GLN A 216 11.77 -20.71 -20.32
C GLN A 216 12.60 -19.56 -20.91
N ASP A 217 13.93 -19.65 -20.88
CA ASP A 217 14.81 -18.60 -21.45
C ASP A 217 14.67 -18.49 -22.97
N LYS A 218 14.38 -19.59 -23.67
CA LYS A 218 14.05 -19.53 -25.10
C LYS A 218 12.74 -18.79 -25.36
N ALA A 219 11.73 -19.02 -24.53
CA ALA A 219 10.45 -18.31 -24.64
C ALA A 219 10.62 -16.81 -24.35
N ILE A 220 11.37 -16.48 -23.30
CA ILE A 220 11.76 -15.09 -22.99
C ILE A 220 12.47 -14.45 -24.19
N LEU A 221 13.50 -15.09 -24.71
CA LEU A 221 14.29 -14.56 -25.82
C LEU A 221 13.44 -14.32 -27.08
N GLU A 222 12.48 -15.20 -27.36
CA GLU A 222 11.58 -15.04 -28.50
C GLU A 222 10.70 -13.79 -28.35
N VAL A 223 10.09 -13.58 -27.18
CA VAL A 223 9.29 -12.38 -26.90
C VAL A 223 10.17 -11.13 -26.95
N CYS A 224 11.34 -11.13 -26.30
CA CYS A 224 12.26 -9.99 -26.35
C CYS A 224 12.64 -9.62 -27.78
N ARG A 225 12.90 -10.61 -28.65
CA ARG A 225 13.20 -10.36 -30.08
C ARG A 225 12.03 -9.71 -30.81
N GLN A 226 10.81 -10.16 -30.52
CA GLN A 226 9.61 -9.57 -31.11
C GLN A 226 9.47 -8.11 -30.69
N VAL A 227 9.50 -7.84 -29.38
CA VAL A 227 9.36 -6.49 -28.82
C VAL A 227 10.44 -5.55 -29.37
N LEU A 228 11.71 -5.97 -29.33
CA LEU A 228 12.80 -5.14 -29.84
C LEU A 228 12.69 -4.88 -31.36
N ALA A 229 12.09 -5.80 -32.13
CA ALA A 229 11.87 -5.58 -33.57
C ALA A 229 10.68 -4.66 -33.86
N GLU A 230 9.68 -4.65 -32.99
CA GLU A 230 8.44 -3.88 -33.14
C GLU A 230 8.57 -2.45 -32.60
N GLU A 231 9.19 -2.29 -31.43
CA GLU A 231 9.20 -1.03 -30.68
C GLU A 231 10.48 -0.20 -30.83
N ILE A 232 11.61 -0.84 -31.21
CA ILE A 232 12.91 -0.18 -31.28
C ILE A 232 13.28 0.11 -32.73
N HIS A 233 13.57 1.37 -33.02
CA HIS A 233 13.82 1.86 -34.37
C HIS A 233 15.15 2.58 -34.51
N ASP A 234 15.68 2.59 -35.75
CA ASP A 234 16.92 3.27 -36.08
C ASP A 234 16.85 4.76 -35.72
N GLY A 235 17.82 5.22 -34.93
CA GLY A 235 17.97 6.63 -34.56
C GLY A 235 17.33 7.03 -33.24
N MET A 236 16.65 6.11 -32.54
CA MET A 236 16.20 6.34 -31.16
C MET A 236 17.42 6.49 -30.23
N SER A 237 17.36 7.49 -29.36
CA SER A 237 18.28 7.63 -28.23
C SER A 237 18.03 6.54 -27.18
N PRO A 238 19.01 6.24 -26.30
CA PRO A 238 18.80 5.29 -25.21
C PRO A 238 17.55 5.60 -24.36
N ALA A 239 17.28 6.88 -24.07
CA ALA A 239 16.09 7.29 -23.31
C ALA A 239 14.77 7.05 -24.08
N GLU A 240 14.77 7.18 -25.42
CA GLU A 240 13.59 6.84 -26.22
C GLU A 240 13.38 5.33 -26.30
N GLN A 241 14.46 4.53 -26.35
CA GLN A 241 14.40 3.08 -26.33
C GLN A 241 13.90 2.55 -24.97
N GLU A 242 14.40 3.13 -23.89
CA GLU A 242 13.94 2.87 -22.53
C GLU A 242 12.45 3.15 -22.37
N LEU A 243 11.98 4.32 -22.81
CA LEU A 243 10.56 4.68 -22.77
C LEU A 243 9.71 3.71 -23.60
N ALA A 244 10.17 3.28 -24.78
CA ALA A 244 9.43 2.32 -25.60
C ALA A 244 9.29 0.94 -24.92
N VAL A 245 10.34 0.48 -24.22
CA VAL A 245 10.28 -0.75 -23.42
C VAL A 245 9.32 -0.59 -22.23
N HIS A 246 9.43 0.53 -21.51
CA HIS A 246 8.53 0.86 -20.41
C HIS A 246 7.06 0.81 -20.86
N ASP A 247 6.72 1.58 -21.89
CA ASP A 247 5.39 1.69 -22.49
C ASP A 247 4.86 0.30 -22.90
N TRP A 248 5.71 -0.52 -23.51
CA TRP A 248 5.34 -1.87 -23.90
C TRP A 248 5.01 -2.76 -22.69
N ILE A 249 5.80 -2.71 -21.62
CA ILE A 249 5.57 -3.55 -20.44
C ILE A 249 4.21 -3.22 -19.79
N ILE A 250 3.91 -1.96 -19.55
CA ILE A 250 2.65 -1.54 -18.90
C ILE A 250 1.41 -1.81 -19.78
N ASP A 251 1.56 -1.94 -21.09
CA ASP A 251 0.46 -2.26 -22.01
C ASP A 251 0.23 -3.79 -22.16
N HIS A 252 1.13 -4.64 -21.68
CA HIS A 252 1.14 -6.09 -21.99
C HIS A 252 1.24 -7.02 -20.78
N ALA A 253 1.33 -6.49 -19.56
CA ALA A 253 1.37 -7.28 -18.33
C ALA A 253 0.42 -6.72 -17.27
N ASP A 254 -0.09 -7.61 -16.41
CA ASP A 254 -0.88 -7.24 -15.24
C ASP A 254 -0.14 -7.61 -13.95
N TYR A 255 -0.28 -6.79 -12.91
CA TYR A 255 0.24 -7.14 -11.59
C TYR A 255 -0.44 -8.38 -10.99
N ASP A 256 0.34 -9.39 -10.56
CA ASP A 256 -0.15 -10.59 -9.86
C ASP A 256 -0.50 -10.28 -8.40
N GLN A 257 -1.63 -9.60 -8.19
CA GLN A 257 -2.15 -9.24 -6.86
C GLN A 257 -2.39 -10.46 -5.95
N ALA A 258 -2.58 -11.65 -6.53
CA ALA A 258 -2.79 -12.87 -5.76
C ALA A 258 -1.48 -13.55 -5.33
N HIS A 259 -0.33 -13.08 -5.81
CA HIS A 259 1.01 -13.64 -5.57
C HIS A 259 1.03 -15.16 -5.84
N SER A 260 0.27 -15.57 -6.85
CA SER A 260 -0.12 -16.96 -7.06
C SER A 260 0.74 -17.66 -8.11
N SER A 261 1.35 -16.90 -9.03
CA SER A 261 2.25 -17.48 -10.04
C SER A 261 3.58 -17.90 -9.40
N PRO A 262 4.09 -19.11 -9.73
CA PRO A 262 5.44 -19.52 -9.34
C PRO A 262 6.54 -18.75 -10.10
N ASN A 263 6.20 -18.11 -11.22
CA ASN A 263 7.12 -17.31 -12.03
C ASN A 263 6.96 -15.80 -11.80
N ARG A 264 6.21 -15.38 -10.78
CA ARG A 264 5.87 -13.97 -10.52
C ARG A 264 7.06 -13.02 -10.40
N SER A 265 8.21 -13.51 -9.97
CA SER A 265 9.46 -12.74 -9.85
C SER A 265 10.38 -12.88 -11.07
N HIS A 266 9.99 -13.65 -12.09
CA HIS A 266 10.82 -14.04 -13.23
C HIS A 266 10.33 -13.37 -14.51
N PRO A 267 11.20 -12.97 -15.47
CA PRO A 267 10.75 -12.40 -16.74
C PRO A 267 9.81 -13.29 -17.57
N TYR A 268 9.82 -14.59 -17.29
CA TYR A 268 8.89 -15.54 -17.90
C TYR A 268 7.43 -15.27 -17.47
N GLY A 269 7.20 -14.94 -16.19
CA GLY A 269 5.87 -14.60 -15.69
C GLY A 269 5.31 -13.39 -16.44
N LEU A 270 6.10 -12.31 -16.51
CA LEU A 270 5.69 -11.09 -17.21
C LEU A 270 5.55 -11.30 -18.73
N LEU A 271 6.59 -11.77 -19.42
CA LEU A 271 6.63 -11.81 -20.88
C LEU A 271 5.79 -12.92 -21.50
N VAL A 272 5.58 -14.04 -20.79
CA VAL A 272 4.93 -15.24 -21.35
C VAL A 272 3.61 -15.55 -20.67
N GLU A 273 3.51 -15.39 -19.35
CA GLU A 273 2.26 -15.60 -18.61
C GLU A 273 1.40 -14.33 -18.52
N GLY A 274 1.98 -13.16 -18.82
CA GLY A 274 1.32 -11.87 -18.78
C GLY A 274 1.12 -11.32 -17.36
N GLN A 275 1.71 -11.93 -16.34
CA GLN A 275 1.53 -11.52 -14.94
C GLN A 275 2.79 -11.67 -14.09
N ALA A 276 3.06 -10.67 -13.25
CA ALA A 276 4.22 -10.65 -12.36
C ALA A 276 4.00 -9.78 -11.12
N ILE A 277 4.82 -9.95 -10.09
CA ILE A 277 4.96 -8.98 -8.99
C ILE A 277 6.11 -8.00 -9.30
N CYS A 278 6.37 -7.04 -8.41
CA CYS A 278 7.37 -5.97 -8.59
C CYS A 278 8.74 -6.49 -9.07
N MET A 279 9.22 -7.59 -8.51
CA MET A 279 10.49 -8.21 -8.94
C MET A 279 10.47 -8.72 -10.39
N GLY A 280 9.35 -9.27 -10.87
CA GLY A 280 9.24 -9.73 -12.25
C GLY A 280 9.23 -8.58 -13.26
N TYR A 281 8.63 -7.44 -12.90
CA TYR A 281 8.73 -6.19 -13.67
C TYR A 281 10.18 -5.70 -13.71
N ALA A 282 10.81 -5.57 -12.55
CA ALA A 282 12.16 -5.04 -12.45
C ALA A 282 13.21 -5.92 -13.15
N ASN A 283 13.09 -7.25 -13.04
CA ASN A 283 13.95 -8.21 -13.74
C ASN A 283 13.73 -8.17 -15.26
N THR A 284 12.48 -8.00 -15.72
CA THR A 284 12.18 -7.89 -17.16
C THR A 284 12.76 -6.62 -17.75
N PHE A 285 12.62 -5.50 -17.05
CA PHE A 285 13.19 -4.23 -17.50
C PHE A 285 14.73 -4.29 -17.53
N GLN A 286 15.37 -4.82 -16.48
CA GLN A 286 16.82 -5.08 -16.47
C GLN A 286 17.25 -5.88 -17.70
N LEU A 287 16.53 -6.97 -18.04
CA LEU A 287 16.84 -7.80 -19.21
C LEU A 287 16.78 -7.00 -20.51
N PHE A 288 15.75 -6.17 -20.72
CA PHE A 288 15.67 -5.32 -21.91
C PHE A 288 16.78 -4.28 -21.97
N MET A 289 17.12 -3.66 -20.84
CA MET A 289 18.23 -2.69 -20.79
C MET A 289 19.57 -3.36 -21.12
N ASP A 290 19.82 -4.58 -20.61
CA ASP A 290 21.01 -5.35 -20.95
C ASP A 290 21.06 -5.75 -22.44
N LEU A 291 19.91 -6.07 -23.05
CA LEU A 291 19.80 -6.35 -24.49
C LEU A 291 20.03 -5.11 -25.36
N LEU A 292 19.69 -3.92 -24.85
CA LEU A 292 19.88 -2.62 -25.50
C LEU A 292 21.25 -1.98 -25.20
N ASP A 293 22.10 -2.64 -24.41
CA ASP A 293 23.38 -2.11 -23.92
C ASP A 293 23.23 -0.78 -23.12
N ILE A 294 22.12 -0.62 -22.39
CA ILE A 294 21.83 0.51 -21.52
C ILE A 294 22.16 0.10 -20.06
N PRO A 295 23.07 0.80 -19.35
CA PRO A 295 23.39 0.43 -17.98
C PRO A 295 22.18 0.54 -17.06
N CYS A 296 21.85 -0.55 -16.38
CA CYS A 296 20.70 -0.65 -15.49
C CYS A 296 21.07 -1.51 -14.27
N VAL A 297 20.47 -1.20 -13.12
CA VAL A 297 20.61 -1.95 -11.87
C VAL A 297 19.24 -2.11 -11.22
N THR A 298 18.82 -3.35 -10.97
CA THR A 298 17.67 -3.64 -10.10
C THR A 298 17.99 -3.30 -8.64
N VAL A 299 17.11 -2.54 -8.01
CA VAL A 299 17.14 -2.24 -6.57
C VAL A 299 16.13 -3.12 -5.87
N ILE A 300 16.60 -3.84 -4.86
CA ILE A 300 15.73 -4.55 -3.91
C ILE A 300 15.58 -3.64 -2.71
N GLY A 301 14.35 -3.22 -2.44
CA GLY A 301 14.01 -2.33 -1.37
C GLY A 301 12.70 -2.72 -0.72
N ALA A 302 12.01 -1.71 -0.23
CA ALA A 302 10.72 -1.85 0.40
C ALA A 302 9.88 -0.60 0.15
N SER A 303 8.60 -0.74 0.42
CA SER A 303 7.65 0.34 0.53
C SER A 303 6.94 0.27 1.88
N SER A 304 5.94 1.12 2.07
CA SER A 304 5.03 1.01 3.20
C SER A 304 5.76 1.21 4.54
N ASP A 305 6.70 2.15 4.61
CA ASP A 305 7.63 2.34 5.74
C ASP A 305 8.47 1.09 6.06
N SER A 306 9.03 0.46 5.03
CA SER A 306 9.82 -0.78 5.15
C SER A 306 9.03 -1.97 5.68
N ARG A 307 7.77 -2.10 5.27
CA ARG A 307 6.90 -3.22 5.68
C ARG A 307 6.54 -4.17 4.54
N GLU A 308 6.68 -3.74 3.29
CA GLU A 308 6.37 -4.53 2.12
C GLU A 308 7.57 -4.58 1.19
N ASP A 309 7.93 -5.77 0.71
CA ASP A 309 9.04 -5.92 -0.23
C ASP A 309 8.70 -5.22 -1.54
N HIS A 310 9.67 -4.49 -2.08
CA HIS A 310 9.50 -3.78 -3.34
C HIS A 310 10.77 -3.85 -4.19
N ALA A 311 10.61 -3.70 -5.50
CA ALA A 311 11.73 -3.66 -6.42
C ALA A 311 11.45 -2.76 -7.61
N TRP A 312 12.48 -2.04 -8.01
CA TRP A 312 12.48 -1.10 -9.14
C TRP A 312 13.87 -1.09 -9.78
N ASN A 313 14.10 -0.21 -10.75
CA ASN A 313 15.38 -0.11 -11.46
C ASN A 313 15.99 1.29 -11.34
N LEU A 314 17.32 1.35 -11.39
CA LEU A 314 18.06 2.55 -11.73
C LEU A 314 18.68 2.38 -13.13
N VAL A 315 18.47 3.35 -14.00
CA VAL A 315 18.99 3.36 -15.38
C VAL A 315 19.95 4.53 -15.58
N GLN A 316 21.03 4.33 -16.33
CA GLN A 316 21.99 5.38 -16.64
C GLN A 316 21.77 5.91 -18.07
N LEU A 317 21.44 7.19 -18.17
CA LEU A 317 21.24 7.88 -19.44
C LEU A 317 22.13 9.11 -19.50
N ASP A 318 22.95 9.20 -20.56
CA ASP A 318 23.96 10.26 -20.74
C ASP A 318 24.90 10.49 -19.54
N GLY A 319 25.10 9.44 -18.73
CA GLY A 319 26.00 9.45 -17.57
C GLY A 319 25.31 9.74 -16.23
N ASP A 320 24.07 10.22 -16.25
CA ASP A 320 23.27 10.46 -15.04
C ASP A 320 22.37 9.25 -14.75
N TRP A 321 22.12 8.99 -13.47
CA TRP A 321 21.25 7.91 -13.02
C TRP A 321 19.84 8.41 -12.75
N TYR A 322 18.87 7.63 -13.20
CA TYR A 322 17.44 7.87 -13.06
C TYR A 322 16.82 6.65 -12.40
N ALA A 323 15.80 6.87 -11.57
CA ALA A 323 15.01 5.78 -11.02
C ALA A 323 13.75 5.56 -11.88
N VAL A 324 13.37 4.30 -12.05
CA VAL A 324 12.23 3.85 -12.85
C VAL A 324 11.52 2.75 -12.08
N ASP A 325 10.24 2.96 -11.78
CA ASP A 325 9.37 1.94 -11.19
C ASP A 325 8.18 1.67 -12.10
N ILE A 326 8.32 0.63 -12.92
CA ILE A 326 7.29 0.22 -13.87
C ILE A 326 6.08 -0.36 -13.14
N THR A 327 6.28 -0.98 -11.98
CA THR A 327 5.18 -1.59 -11.24
C THR A 327 4.22 -0.55 -10.70
N TRP A 328 4.72 0.59 -10.26
CA TRP A 328 3.87 1.69 -9.78
C TRP A 328 3.36 2.61 -10.89
N ASP A 329 3.96 2.54 -12.08
CA ASP A 329 3.43 3.15 -13.31
C ASP A 329 2.40 2.25 -14.03
N ASP A 330 2.43 0.94 -13.77
CA ASP A 330 1.45 -0.04 -14.25
C ASP A 330 0.06 0.21 -13.62
N PRO A 331 -0.98 0.46 -14.43
CA PRO A 331 -2.32 0.58 -13.88
C PRO A 331 -2.90 -0.75 -13.38
N LEU A 332 -3.36 -0.73 -12.13
CA LEU A 332 -4.20 -1.80 -11.60
C LEU A 332 -5.59 -1.81 -12.28
N GLY A 333 -5.73 -2.54 -13.38
CA GLY A 333 -7.02 -2.85 -14.02
C GLY A 333 -7.11 -2.48 -15.50
N TYR A 334 -7.65 -3.43 -16.28
CA TYR A 334 -7.86 -3.38 -17.73
C TYR A 334 -8.46 -2.05 -18.25
N TYR A 335 -7.74 -1.35 -19.13
CA TYR A 335 -8.32 -0.30 -19.98
C TYR A 335 -9.03 -0.93 -21.17
N GLU A 336 -10.36 -0.92 -21.16
CA GLU A 336 -11.10 -1.04 -22.41
C GLU A 336 -11.01 0.31 -23.17
N ASN A 337 -10.13 0.37 -24.17
CA ASN A 337 -10.07 1.33 -25.29
C ASN A 337 -9.04 2.49 -25.26
N ALA A 338 -7.99 2.44 -24.43
CA ALA A 338 -6.80 3.30 -24.60
C ALA A 338 -5.54 2.60 -24.06
N PRO A 339 -4.37 2.68 -24.72
CA PRO A 339 -3.12 2.17 -24.16
C PRO A 339 -2.70 3.00 -22.95
N ALA A 340 -2.32 2.35 -21.85
CA ALA A 340 -1.86 2.98 -20.61
C ALA A 340 -0.65 3.89 -20.87
N ALA A 341 0.20 3.51 -21.84
CA ALA A 341 1.32 4.31 -22.32
C ALA A 341 0.97 5.74 -22.80
N ASN A 342 -0.31 6.08 -22.99
CA ASN A 342 -0.71 7.43 -23.43
C ASN A 342 -1.15 8.37 -22.30
N GLU A 343 -1.22 7.92 -21.05
CA GLU A 343 -1.63 8.79 -19.94
C GLU A 343 -0.47 9.19 -19.03
N ALA A 344 -0.51 10.46 -18.59
CA ALA A 344 0.54 11.05 -17.76
C ALA A 344 0.71 10.34 -16.40
N ASN A 345 -0.33 9.67 -15.93
CA ASN A 345 -0.33 9.02 -14.62
C ASN A 345 0.45 7.69 -14.63
N HIS A 346 0.63 7.07 -15.81
CA HIS A 346 1.42 5.84 -16.00
C HIS A 346 2.91 6.10 -16.25
N HIS A 347 3.38 7.29 -15.85
CA HIS A 347 4.77 7.72 -16.00
C HIS A 347 5.19 8.60 -14.82
N THR A 348 4.51 8.41 -13.69
CA THR A 348 4.75 9.15 -12.45
C THR A 348 6.12 8.78 -11.88
N TYR A 349 6.54 7.53 -12.06
CA TYR A 349 7.81 6.99 -11.58
C TYR A 349 8.84 6.76 -12.69
N PHE A 350 8.52 7.10 -13.94
CA PHE A 350 9.46 7.07 -15.06
C PHE A 350 10.53 8.19 -14.99
N ASN A 351 11.78 7.77 -14.81
CA ASN A 351 12.97 8.62 -14.77
C ASN A 351 12.89 9.76 -13.73
N VAL A 352 12.67 9.36 -12.48
CA VAL A 352 12.60 10.23 -11.30
C VAL A 352 13.89 10.19 -10.47
N THR A 353 13.97 11.06 -9.47
CA THR A 353 15.12 11.11 -8.56
C THR A 353 14.91 10.20 -7.34
N SER A 354 15.99 9.79 -6.70
CA SER A 354 15.92 9.09 -5.41
C SER A 354 15.23 9.93 -4.32
N ASP A 355 15.34 11.26 -4.38
CA ASP A 355 14.59 12.16 -3.48
C ASP A 355 13.07 12.04 -3.68
N PHE A 356 12.63 11.89 -4.92
CA PHE A 356 11.22 11.66 -5.23
C PHE A 356 10.77 10.30 -4.69
N LEU A 357 11.53 9.23 -4.97
CA LEU A 357 11.22 7.89 -4.46
C LEU A 357 11.07 7.86 -2.94
N ARG A 358 11.97 8.50 -2.18
CA ARG A 358 11.86 8.62 -0.72
C ARG A 358 10.60 9.36 -0.25
N GLN A 359 10.16 10.36 -1.01
CA GLN A 359 8.94 11.13 -0.69
C GLN A 359 7.66 10.37 -1.02
N THR A 360 7.75 9.43 -1.96
CA THR A 360 6.69 8.54 -2.39
C THR A 360 6.95 7.13 -1.86
N ASP A 361 7.34 7.01 -0.59
CA ASP A 361 7.34 5.74 0.15
C ASP A 361 8.17 4.58 -0.46
N HIS A 362 9.33 4.88 -1.02
CA HIS A 362 10.36 3.88 -1.26
C HIS A 362 11.46 3.95 -0.21
N GLN A 363 11.89 2.79 0.26
CA GLN A 363 13.02 2.63 1.16
C GLN A 363 13.97 1.56 0.63
N TRP A 364 15.26 1.78 0.81
CA TRP A 364 16.30 0.84 0.41
C TRP A 364 17.52 1.04 1.28
N ASP A 365 18.54 0.19 1.14
CA ASP A 365 19.84 0.44 1.76
C ASP A 365 20.49 1.67 1.10
N TYR A 366 20.21 2.85 1.68
CA TYR A 366 20.63 4.16 1.18
C TYR A 366 22.15 4.33 1.08
N ASP A 367 22.92 3.47 1.76
CA ASP A 367 24.38 3.53 1.73
C ASP A 367 24.97 2.54 0.72
N ALA A 368 24.21 1.52 0.30
CA ALA A 368 24.63 0.50 -0.67
C ALA A 368 24.21 0.82 -2.12
N VAL A 369 23.11 1.54 -2.30
CA VAL A 369 22.57 1.90 -3.62
C VAL A 369 22.99 3.33 -3.97
N GLN A 370 23.49 3.52 -5.19
CA GLN A 370 23.81 4.85 -5.72
C GLN A 370 22.55 5.72 -5.86
N GLU A 371 22.71 7.03 -5.72
CA GLU A 371 21.60 7.98 -5.89
C GLU A 371 21.27 8.23 -7.37
N ALA A 372 19.98 8.29 -7.68
CA ALA A 372 19.47 8.81 -8.94
C ALA A 372 19.25 10.32 -8.83
N GLU A 373 20.14 11.10 -9.45
CA GLU A 373 20.10 12.57 -9.46
C GLU A 373 19.68 13.14 -10.83
N GLY A 374 19.44 12.27 -11.82
CA GLY A 374 19.04 12.65 -13.17
C GLY A 374 17.70 13.38 -13.19
N THR A 375 17.64 14.52 -13.90
CA THR A 375 16.41 15.32 -14.05
C THR A 375 16.10 15.71 -15.49
N TYR A 376 16.91 15.28 -16.47
CA TYR A 376 16.74 15.69 -17.86
C TYR A 376 15.75 14.76 -18.60
N TRP A 377 16.01 13.45 -18.61
CA TRP A 377 15.24 12.44 -19.34
C TRP A 377 13.93 11.99 -18.68
N THR A 378 13.24 12.92 -18.01
CA THR A 378 11.91 12.67 -17.44
C THR A 378 10.87 12.41 -18.54
N TRP A 379 9.76 11.75 -18.20
CA TRP A 379 8.63 11.59 -19.14
C TRP A 379 8.17 12.91 -19.76
N ARG A 380 8.07 13.98 -18.97
CA ARG A 380 7.68 15.31 -19.46
C ARG A 380 8.65 15.88 -20.50
N HIS A 381 9.92 15.48 -20.45
CA HIS A 381 10.90 15.88 -21.45
C HIS A 381 10.68 15.11 -22.76
N LEU A 382 10.57 13.79 -22.67
CA LEU A 382 10.41 12.91 -23.82
C LEU A 382 9.06 13.12 -24.53
N ASN A 383 7.98 13.32 -23.78
CA ASN A 383 6.64 13.49 -24.33
C ASN A 383 6.41 14.88 -24.97
N ARG A 384 7.31 15.86 -24.78
CA ARG A 384 7.26 17.14 -25.53
C ARG A 384 7.77 17.03 -26.97
N SER A 385 8.41 15.91 -27.30
CA SER A 385 9.06 15.66 -28.59
C SER A 385 8.25 14.75 -29.51
N ARG A 386 7.18 14.13 -29.01
CA ARG A 386 6.12 13.43 -29.77
C ARG A 386 5.03 14.43 -30.16
#